data_AF-A0A7Y6XIG1-F1
#
_entry.id   AF-A0A7Y6XIG1-F1
#
_cell.length_a   1.000
_cell.length_b   1.000
_cell.length_c   1.000
_cell.angle_alpha   90.00
_cell.angle_beta   90.00
_cell.angle_gamma   90.00
#
_symmetry.space_group_name_H-M   'P 1'
#
loop_
_entity.id
_entity.type
_entity.pdbx_description
1 polymer ?
#
loop_
_entity_poly.entity_id
_entity_poly.type
_entity_poly.pdbx_seq_one_letter_code
_entity_poly.pdbx_strand_id
1 'polypeptide(L)'
;MRSSRGSFFLAVLLGFSFSALAQEASGPPRTVAGVCGSANWVCVAECIEPECVDRCLRQGCEQSLDRLKACTLKAGCAPDDTQCPARTCGPTCQKAFEPAPPSPEKEMKDPCQGQASSTKALPDKLVGEWRLTAASLPEVTDGGFTRIEAQPRADYERALRITSSGCFVLRTALKDATLGEGNALVVRAWGMVEALGEHHVKLLAKDGQAVGPVCGAKRVIPLSRSKVRFKGGSYRWDLEEGELTLTLDDATKQTFQFEREEGPPP
;
A
#
# COMPACT_ATOMS: atom_id res chain seq x y z
N MET A 1 35.87 -24.81 77.16
CA MET A 1 35.82 -25.99 76.27
C MET A 1 34.37 -26.42 76.11
N ARG A 2 33.97 -26.83 74.89
CA ARG A 2 32.60 -27.12 74.37
C ARG A 2 31.73 -25.90 74.10
N SER A 3 30.91 -25.82 73.06
CA SER A 3 30.86 -26.43 71.73
C SER A 3 29.71 -25.72 71.01
N SER A 4 29.89 -25.49 69.72
CA SER A 4 28.98 -24.87 68.75
C SER A 4 27.55 -25.47 68.71
N ARG A 5 26.57 -24.60 68.50
CA ARG A 5 25.24 -24.77 67.83
C ARG A 5 24.59 -23.37 67.87
N GLY A 6 24.46 -22.60 66.80
CA GLY A 6 23.91 -22.95 65.49
C GLY A 6 22.49 -22.38 65.41
N SER A 7 22.31 -21.23 64.76
CA SER A 7 21.02 -20.77 64.20
C SER A 7 21.26 -19.68 63.15
N PHE A 8 21.21 -20.15 61.91
CA PHE A 8 20.75 -19.47 60.71
C PHE A 8 19.39 -18.74 60.94
N PHE A 9 18.87 -17.81 60.14
CA PHE A 9 19.03 -17.47 58.72
C PHE A 9 18.75 -15.97 58.52
N LEU A 10 19.44 -15.42 57.53
CA LEU A 10 19.43 -14.02 57.07
C LEU A 10 18.12 -13.61 56.37
N ALA A 11 17.91 -12.30 56.36
CA ALA A 11 16.75 -11.56 55.90
C ALA A 11 16.26 -11.85 54.46
N VAL A 12 14.94 -11.78 54.32
CA VAL A 12 14.16 -11.71 53.09
C VAL A 12 14.52 -10.44 52.32
N LEU A 13 15.15 -10.58 51.15
CA LEU A 13 15.26 -9.51 50.15
C LEU A 13 14.22 -9.75 49.05
N LEU A 14 13.05 -9.14 49.24
CA LEU A 14 12.07 -8.84 48.20
C LEU A 14 12.65 -7.75 47.28
N GLY A 15 13.43 -8.17 46.28
CA GLY A 15 13.87 -7.32 45.18
C GLY A 15 13.02 -7.57 43.94
N PHE A 16 11.94 -6.81 43.79
CA PHE A 16 11.16 -6.75 42.55
C PHE A 16 12.08 -6.36 41.39
N SER A 17 12.40 -7.32 40.52
CA SER A 17 13.03 -7.04 39.25
C SER A 17 11.98 -6.41 38.35
N PHE A 18 12.07 -5.09 38.20
CA PHE A 18 11.28 -4.34 37.23
C PHE A 18 11.48 -4.94 35.84
N SER A 19 10.36 -5.37 35.27
CA SER A 19 10.25 -5.66 33.85
C SER A 19 10.38 -4.38 33.04
N ALA A 20 10.89 -4.53 31.82
CA ALA A 20 10.80 -3.60 30.70
C ALA A 20 11.67 -2.34 30.78
N LEU A 21 12.65 -2.29 29.88
CA LEU A 21 12.60 -1.39 28.72
C LEU A 21 13.41 -2.07 27.62
N ALA A 22 12.72 -2.85 26.78
CA ALA A 22 13.22 -3.10 25.43
C ALA A 22 13.27 -1.71 24.76
N GLN A 23 14.46 -1.14 24.65
CA GLN A 23 14.68 0.02 23.81
C GLN A 23 14.29 -0.39 22.39
N GLU A 24 13.19 0.15 21.89
CA GLU A 24 12.89 0.16 20.46
C GLU A 24 14.12 0.72 19.75
N ALA A 25 14.75 -0.12 18.93
CA ALA A 25 15.91 0.26 18.14
C ALA A 25 15.46 1.28 17.08
N SER A 26 15.57 2.57 17.40
CA SER A 26 15.38 3.72 16.50
C SER A 26 16.61 3.94 15.60
N GLY A 27 17.13 2.87 15.00
CA GLY A 27 18.14 2.98 13.95
C GLY A 27 17.53 3.43 12.62
N PRO A 28 18.31 4.04 11.70
CA PRO A 28 17.85 4.32 10.34
C PRO A 28 17.30 3.03 9.70
N PRO A 29 16.26 3.14 8.84
CA PRO A 29 15.63 1.97 8.23
C PRO A 29 16.69 1.15 7.49
N ARG A 30 16.82 -0.13 7.88
CA ARG A 30 17.84 -1.02 7.31
C ARG A 30 17.43 -1.64 5.96
N THR A 31 16.22 -1.34 5.47
CA THR A 31 15.59 -1.99 4.29
C THR A 31 14.78 -1.05 3.46
N VAL A 32 14.56 -1.35 2.20
CA VAL A 32 13.66 -0.63 1.30
C VAL A 32 12.21 -0.70 1.75
N ALA A 33 11.71 -1.76 2.36
CA ALA A 33 10.38 -1.68 2.99
C ALA A 33 10.34 -0.64 4.14
N GLY A 34 11.48 -0.36 4.77
CA GLY A 34 11.67 0.75 5.71
C GLY A 34 12.14 2.07 5.05
N VAL A 35 12.85 2.05 3.92
CA VAL A 35 13.39 3.21 3.21
C VAL A 35 12.32 3.80 2.28
N CYS A 36 11.63 2.95 1.52
CA CYS A 36 10.23 3.15 1.11
C CYS A 36 9.34 3.06 2.34
N GLY A 37 9.43 4.06 3.22
CA GLY A 37 8.55 4.14 4.39
C GLY A 37 7.08 4.02 3.96
N SER A 38 6.21 3.66 4.90
CA SER A 38 4.76 3.54 4.66
C SER A 38 4.13 4.79 4.03
N ALA A 39 4.74 5.97 4.20
CA ALA A 39 4.36 7.20 3.51
C ALA A 39 4.51 7.13 1.98
N ASN A 40 5.57 6.48 1.47
CA ASN A 40 5.75 6.30 0.02
C ASN A 40 4.69 5.33 -0.52
N TRP A 41 4.37 4.26 0.19
CA TRP A 41 3.31 3.33 -0.22
C TRP A 41 1.92 3.98 -0.17
N VAL A 42 1.67 4.86 0.80
CA VAL A 42 0.45 5.68 0.81
C VAL A 42 0.42 6.62 -0.40
N CYS A 43 1.52 7.30 -0.72
CA CYS A 43 1.65 8.16 -1.91
C CYS A 43 1.34 7.37 -3.19
N VAL A 44 1.91 6.17 -3.33
CA VAL A 44 1.64 5.28 -4.48
C VAL A 44 0.18 4.83 -4.54
N ALA A 45 -0.45 4.54 -3.39
CA ALA A 45 -1.86 4.16 -3.34
C ALA A 45 -2.79 5.29 -3.83
N GLU A 46 -2.40 6.55 -3.63
CA GLU A 46 -3.17 7.74 -4.05
C GLU A 46 -2.86 8.15 -5.49
N CYS A 47 -1.61 7.94 -5.91
CA CYS A 47 -1.07 8.44 -7.16
C CYS A 47 -1.37 7.52 -8.35
N ILE A 48 -1.97 8.07 -9.40
CA ILE A 48 -2.31 7.35 -10.63
C ILE A 48 -1.33 7.57 -11.79
N GLU A 49 -0.60 8.68 -11.78
CA GLU A 49 0.28 9.01 -12.89
C GLU A 49 1.58 8.23 -12.75
N PRO A 50 2.07 7.58 -13.81
CA PRO A 50 3.30 6.79 -13.76
C PRO A 50 4.48 7.59 -13.23
N GLU A 51 4.61 8.85 -13.64
CA GLU A 51 5.67 9.77 -13.21
C GLU A 51 5.57 10.11 -11.72
N CYS A 52 4.35 10.18 -11.19
CA CYS A 52 4.13 10.44 -9.78
C CYS A 52 4.38 9.18 -8.94
N VAL A 53 4.02 7.99 -9.43
CA VAL A 53 4.37 6.70 -8.79
C VAL A 53 5.89 6.57 -8.72
N ASP A 54 6.55 6.79 -9.85
CA ASP A 54 8.02 6.80 -9.95
C ASP A 54 8.64 7.81 -8.98
N ARG A 55 8.07 9.01 -8.88
CA ARG A 55 8.55 10.03 -7.94
C ARG A 55 8.36 9.62 -6.48
N CYS A 56 7.19 9.10 -6.10
CA CYS A 56 6.91 8.59 -4.75
C CYS A 56 7.93 7.50 -4.36
N LEU A 57 8.25 6.61 -5.30
CA LEU A 57 9.23 5.54 -5.08
C LEU A 57 10.66 6.06 -5.03
N ARG A 58 11.07 6.95 -5.94
CA ARG A 58 12.44 7.48 -5.97
C ARG A 58 12.78 8.30 -4.72
N GLN A 59 11.90 9.17 -4.24
CA GLN A 59 12.19 10.06 -3.10
C GLN A 59 12.63 9.34 -1.81
N GLY A 60 12.24 8.09 -1.60
CA GLY A 60 12.76 7.29 -0.49
C GLY A 60 13.56 6.05 -0.91
N CYS A 61 13.48 5.58 -2.14
CA CYS A 61 13.98 4.25 -2.50
C CYS A 61 14.99 4.26 -3.65
N GLU A 62 15.29 5.43 -4.23
CA GLU A 62 16.12 5.62 -5.42
C GLU A 62 17.38 4.75 -5.42
N GLN A 63 18.28 4.93 -4.46
CA GLN A 63 19.57 4.21 -4.46
C GLN A 63 19.42 2.68 -4.43
N SER A 64 18.38 2.16 -3.77
CA SER A 64 18.19 0.71 -3.66
C SER A 64 17.47 0.14 -4.86
N LEU A 65 16.49 0.85 -5.41
CA LEU A 65 15.82 0.48 -6.66
C LEU A 65 16.77 0.59 -7.84
N ASP A 66 17.63 1.61 -7.88
CA ASP A 66 18.64 1.78 -8.94
C ASP A 66 19.70 0.68 -8.91
N ARG A 67 20.16 0.27 -7.72
CA ARG A 67 21.07 -0.89 -7.58
C ARG A 67 20.42 -2.18 -8.05
N LEU A 68 19.12 -2.37 -7.79
CA LEU A 68 18.38 -3.53 -8.27
C LEU A 68 18.22 -3.48 -9.80
N LYS A 69 17.77 -2.36 -10.36
CA LYS A 69 17.65 -2.14 -11.82
C LYS A 69 18.99 -2.34 -12.54
N ALA A 70 20.09 -1.81 -11.98
CA ALA A 70 21.41 -2.01 -12.54
C ALA A 70 21.83 -3.49 -12.51
N CYS A 71 21.42 -4.24 -11.47
CA CYS A 71 21.68 -5.67 -11.40
C CYS A 71 20.90 -6.45 -12.47
N THR A 72 19.60 -6.19 -12.62
CA THR A 72 18.76 -6.89 -13.61
C THR A 72 19.21 -6.57 -15.04
N LEU A 73 19.52 -5.30 -15.32
CA LEU A 73 20.12 -4.89 -16.61
C LEU A 73 21.44 -5.60 -16.88
N LYS A 74 22.36 -5.66 -15.91
CA LYS A 74 23.66 -6.33 -16.06
C LYS A 74 23.51 -7.84 -16.24
N ALA A 75 22.51 -8.44 -15.61
CA ALA A 75 22.25 -9.87 -15.68
C ALA A 75 21.59 -10.31 -17.01
N GLY A 76 21.29 -9.36 -17.91
CA GLY A 76 20.64 -9.65 -19.20
C GLY A 76 19.21 -10.12 -19.03
N CYS A 77 18.56 -9.68 -17.95
CA CYS A 77 17.18 -10.00 -17.66
C CYS A 77 16.30 -9.34 -18.73
N ALA A 78 15.27 -10.07 -19.19
CA ALA A 78 14.45 -9.62 -20.30
C ALA A 78 13.79 -8.27 -19.95
N PRO A 79 13.62 -7.32 -20.88
CA PRO A 79 13.02 -6.02 -20.59
C PRO A 79 11.55 -6.07 -20.15
N ASP A 80 10.88 -7.21 -20.42
CA ASP A 80 9.54 -7.55 -19.95
C ASP A 80 9.55 -8.39 -18.66
N ASP A 81 10.72 -8.49 -18.02
CA ASP A 81 10.95 -9.09 -16.72
C ASP A 81 10.55 -10.58 -16.62
N THR A 82 10.82 -11.37 -17.67
CA THR A 82 10.40 -12.79 -17.75
C THR A 82 11.50 -13.84 -17.54
N GLN A 83 12.78 -13.47 -17.36
CA GLN A 83 13.92 -14.42 -17.45
C GLN A 83 15.00 -14.34 -16.35
N CYS A 84 14.84 -13.52 -15.33
CA CYS A 84 15.81 -13.27 -14.26
C CYS A 84 15.53 -14.12 -13.01
N PRO A 85 16.31 -15.19 -12.78
CA PRO A 85 16.16 -15.95 -11.56
C PRO A 85 16.63 -15.15 -10.35
N ALA A 86 15.94 -15.36 -9.21
CA ALA A 86 16.33 -14.88 -7.87
C ALA A 86 17.78 -15.24 -7.47
N ARG A 87 18.47 -16.12 -8.20
CA ARG A 87 19.88 -16.49 -7.94
C ARG A 87 20.88 -15.40 -8.33
N THR A 88 20.60 -14.61 -9.38
CA THR A 88 21.59 -13.65 -9.91
C THR A 88 21.56 -12.33 -9.15
N CYS A 89 20.36 -11.79 -8.93
CA CYS A 89 20.17 -10.52 -8.21
C CYS A 89 19.61 -10.68 -6.79
N GLY A 90 19.42 -11.91 -6.32
CA GLY A 90 18.86 -12.22 -5.00
C GLY A 90 19.53 -11.51 -3.83
N PRO A 91 20.87 -11.53 -3.69
CA PRO A 91 21.56 -10.81 -2.62
C PRO A 91 21.43 -9.29 -2.72
N THR A 92 21.41 -8.72 -3.93
CA THR A 92 21.19 -7.28 -4.14
C THR A 92 19.77 -6.91 -3.80
N CYS A 93 18.80 -7.74 -4.20
CA CYS A 93 17.41 -7.61 -3.84
C CYS A 93 17.22 -7.73 -2.33
N GLN A 94 17.73 -8.79 -1.69
CA GLN A 94 17.68 -8.96 -0.24
C GLN A 94 18.33 -7.77 0.45
N LYS A 95 19.52 -7.30 0.07
CA LYS A 95 20.11 -6.08 0.66
C LYS A 95 19.28 -4.82 0.42
N ALA A 96 18.60 -4.74 -0.73
CA ALA A 96 17.65 -3.66 -0.96
C ALA A 96 16.48 -3.81 0.03
N PHE A 97 15.89 -4.97 0.22
CA PHE A 97 14.61 -5.12 0.94
C PHE A 97 14.67 -5.78 2.34
N GLU A 98 15.84 -6.16 2.88
CA GLU A 98 16.08 -6.89 4.15
C GLU A 98 16.97 -6.13 5.15
N PRO A 99 16.78 -6.28 6.49
CA PRO A 99 15.80 -7.13 7.18
C PRO A 99 14.37 -6.58 7.10
N ALA A 100 13.49 -7.16 6.29
CA ALA A 100 12.11 -6.71 6.24
C ALA A 100 11.60 -6.74 7.68
N PRO A 101 10.81 -5.74 8.10
CA PRO A 101 10.29 -5.74 9.45
C PRO A 101 9.74 -7.14 9.73
N PRO A 102 10.14 -7.82 10.84
CA PRO A 102 9.48 -9.06 11.22
C PRO A 102 8.02 -8.66 11.29
N SER A 103 7.21 -9.23 10.40
CA SER A 103 5.82 -8.87 10.17
C SER A 103 5.20 -8.42 11.50
N PRO A 104 4.93 -7.14 11.72
CA PRO A 104 3.69 -6.86 12.36
C PRO A 104 2.65 -7.08 11.28
N GLU A 105 1.78 -8.04 11.58
CA GLU A 105 0.42 -8.17 11.07
C GLU A 105 0.23 -9.20 9.96
N LYS A 106 -0.56 -10.21 10.34
CA LYS A 106 -1.26 -11.12 9.46
C LYS A 106 -1.87 -10.31 8.32
N GLU A 107 -1.66 -10.78 7.09
CA GLU A 107 -2.34 -10.19 5.94
C GLU A 107 -3.84 -10.11 6.21
N MET A 108 -4.40 -8.91 6.08
CA MET A 108 -5.84 -8.73 6.10
C MET A 108 -6.40 -9.19 4.75
N LYS A 109 -6.88 -10.44 4.68
CA LYS A 109 -7.38 -11.03 3.44
C LYS A 109 -8.68 -10.38 2.97
N ASP A 110 -9.60 -10.11 3.89
CA ASP A 110 -10.85 -9.39 3.62
C ASP A 110 -11.00 -8.21 4.58
N PRO A 111 -10.56 -7.01 4.19
CA PRO A 111 -10.64 -5.83 5.05
C PRO A 111 -12.06 -5.37 5.38
N CYS A 112 -13.07 -5.84 4.64
CA CYS A 112 -14.47 -5.47 4.85
C CYS A 112 -15.23 -6.45 5.76
N GLN A 113 -14.68 -7.63 6.02
CA GLN A 113 -15.32 -8.61 6.89
C GLN A 113 -15.43 -8.07 8.33
N GLY A 114 -16.67 -8.00 8.84
CA GLY A 114 -16.93 -7.56 10.22
C GLY A 114 -16.78 -6.04 10.46
N GLN A 115 -16.65 -5.23 9.40
CA GLN A 115 -16.77 -3.78 9.55
C GLN A 115 -18.24 -3.37 9.80
N ALA A 116 -18.43 -2.40 10.69
CA ALA A 116 -19.75 -1.81 10.91
C ALA A 116 -20.22 -1.12 9.62
N SER A 117 -21.50 -1.29 9.30
CA SER A 117 -22.11 -0.63 8.15
C SER A 117 -22.05 0.89 8.28
N SER A 118 -21.94 1.57 7.14
CA SER A 118 -22.06 3.02 7.06
C SER A 118 -23.37 3.48 7.70
N THR A 119 -23.34 4.61 8.39
CA THR A 119 -24.52 5.18 9.08
C THR A 119 -25.57 5.71 8.10
N LYS A 120 -25.19 5.89 6.83
CA LYS A 120 -26.08 6.29 5.73
C LYS A 120 -26.11 5.20 4.67
N ALA A 121 -27.31 4.91 4.16
CA ALA A 121 -27.48 3.97 3.05
C ALA A 121 -26.71 4.47 1.82
N LEU A 122 -25.92 3.59 1.23
CA LEU A 122 -25.20 3.86 -0.02
C LEU A 122 -26.14 3.59 -1.20
N PRO A 123 -26.09 4.37 -2.30
CA PRO A 123 -26.77 3.99 -3.53
C PRO A 123 -26.32 2.58 -4.01
N ASP A 124 -27.28 1.65 -4.20
CA ASP A 124 -27.01 0.27 -4.62
C ASP A 124 -26.18 0.20 -5.92
N LYS A 125 -26.35 1.18 -6.79
CA LYS A 125 -25.60 1.34 -8.05
C LYS A 125 -24.09 1.39 -7.86
N LEU A 126 -23.60 1.86 -6.70
CA LEU A 126 -22.17 1.94 -6.40
C LEU A 126 -21.58 0.64 -5.86
N VAL A 127 -22.42 -0.29 -5.37
CA VAL A 127 -21.98 -1.57 -4.83
C VAL A 127 -21.52 -2.47 -5.96
N GLY A 128 -20.32 -3.04 -5.82
CA GLY A 128 -19.71 -3.91 -6.83
C GLY A 128 -18.18 -3.89 -6.81
N GLU A 129 -17.61 -4.59 -7.78
CA GLU A 129 -16.18 -4.55 -8.12
C GLU A 129 -16.02 -3.75 -9.40
N TRP A 130 -15.08 -2.81 -9.36
CA TRP A 130 -14.89 -1.79 -10.39
C TRP A 130 -13.42 -1.77 -10.78
N ARG A 131 -13.13 -1.85 -12.07
CA ARG A 131 -11.78 -1.77 -12.62
C ARG A 131 -11.61 -0.44 -13.31
N LEU A 132 -10.57 0.31 -12.94
CA LEU A 132 -10.24 1.59 -13.57
C LEU A 132 -9.87 1.34 -15.03
N THR A 133 -10.54 2.03 -15.94
CA THR A 133 -10.31 1.94 -17.39
C THR A 133 -9.71 3.22 -17.95
N ALA A 134 -10.07 4.36 -17.37
CA ALA A 134 -9.50 5.66 -17.73
C ALA A 134 -9.50 6.62 -16.53
N ALA A 135 -8.63 7.61 -16.58
CA ALA A 135 -8.64 8.73 -15.64
C ALA A 135 -8.23 9.99 -16.39
N SER A 136 -8.90 11.11 -16.12
CA SER A 136 -8.41 12.39 -16.62
C SER A 136 -7.14 12.77 -15.86
N LEU A 137 -6.30 13.54 -16.53
CA LEU A 137 -5.07 14.04 -15.93
C LEU A 137 -5.29 15.52 -15.61
N PRO A 138 -4.78 16.05 -14.48
CA PRO A 138 -4.95 17.46 -14.15
C PRO A 138 -4.44 18.34 -15.30
N GLU A 139 -5.19 19.38 -15.66
CA GLU A 139 -4.71 20.37 -16.62
C GLU A 139 -3.50 21.10 -16.01
N VAL A 140 -2.30 20.86 -16.54
CA VAL A 140 -1.11 21.60 -16.14
C VAL A 140 -1.06 22.88 -16.98
N THR A 141 -1.23 24.03 -16.34
CA THR A 141 -1.20 25.35 -17.00
C THR A 141 0.19 25.89 -17.31
N ASP A 142 1.27 25.21 -16.92
CA ASP A 142 2.63 25.74 -17.07
C ASP A 142 3.50 24.97 -18.06
N GLY A 143 3.83 25.62 -19.17
CA GLY A 143 5.16 25.52 -19.79
C GLY A 143 5.36 24.49 -20.90
N GLY A 144 4.51 24.49 -21.94
CA GLY A 144 4.94 24.15 -23.31
C GLY A 144 5.39 22.71 -23.61
N PHE A 145 5.27 21.76 -22.69
CA PHE A 145 5.48 20.35 -23.02
C PHE A 145 4.20 19.76 -23.60
N THR A 146 4.23 19.43 -24.88
CA THR A 146 3.18 18.66 -25.55
C THR A 146 3.07 17.31 -24.83
N ARG A 147 2.00 17.13 -24.05
CA ARG A 147 1.72 15.85 -23.39
C ARG A 147 1.41 14.85 -24.49
N ILE A 148 2.31 13.91 -24.73
CA ILE A 148 1.94 12.62 -25.32
C ILE A 148 0.93 12.06 -24.32
N GLU A 149 -0.31 11.83 -24.74
CA GLU A 149 -1.38 11.29 -23.88
C GLU A 149 -0.80 10.18 -23.01
N ALA A 150 -0.64 10.46 -21.72
CA ALA A 150 -0.09 9.47 -20.80
C ALA A 150 -1.19 8.43 -20.63
N GLN A 151 -1.16 7.39 -21.47
CA GLN A 151 -1.99 6.22 -21.23
C GLN A 151 -1.62 5.70 -19.83
N PRO A 152 -2.61 5.39 -18.97
CA PRO A 152 -2.32 4.69 -17.73
C PRO A 152 -1.47 3.48 -18.08
N ARG A 153 -0.30 3.31 -17.43
CA ARG A 153 0.55 2.17 -17.78
C ARG A 153 -0.28 0.89 -17.62
N ALA A 154 -0.12 -0.04 -18.56
CA ALA A 154 -0.84 -1.31 -18.55
C ALA A 154 -0.60 -2.17 -17.28
N ASP A 155 0.44 -1.86 -16.49
CA ASP A 155 0.72 -2.50 -15.19
C ASP A 155 0.02 -1.83 -13.99
N TYR A 156 -0.58 -0.65 -14.17
CA TYR A 156 -1.26 0.12 -13.15
C TYR A 156 -2.75 -0.28 -13.08
N GLU A 157 -3.01 -1.50 -12.61
CA GLU A 157 -4.37 -1.99 -12.38
C GLU A 157 -4.89 -1.41 -11.05
N ARG A 158 -5.81 -0.43 -11.14
CA ARG A 158 -6.54 0.08 -9.97
C ARG A 158 -7.93 -0.53 -9.94
N ALA A 159 -8.22 -1.25 -8.86
CA ALA A 159 -9.54 -1.84 -8.64
C ALA A 159 -10.17 -1.23 -7.39
N LEU A 160 -11.45 -0.89 -7.48
CA LEU A 160 -12.26 -0.39 -6.38
C LEU A 160 -13.37 -1.39 -6.11
N ARG A 161 -13.38 -2.00 -4.93
CA ARG A 161 -14.51 -2.80 -4.46
C ARG A 161 -15.31 -1.98 -3.46
N ILE A 162 -16.61 -1.91 -3.62
CA ILE A 162 -17.54 -1.31 -2.66
C ILE A 162 -18.57 -2.37 -2.27
N THR A 163 -18.66 -2.65 -0.99
CA THR A 163 -19.60 -3.63 -0.42
C THR A 163 -20.93 -2.96 -0.05
N SER A 164 -21.99 -3.76 0.13
CA SER A 164 -23.31 -3.27 0.57
C SER A 164 -23.31 -2.64 1.96
N SER A 165 -22.35 -2.99 2.82
CA SER A 165 -22.15 -2.30 4.11
C SER A 165 -21.52 -0.91 3.95
N GLY A 166 -21.12 -0.53 2.73
CA GLY A 166 -20.41 0.70 2.45
C GLY A 166 -18.91 0.62 2.72
N CYS A 167 -18.34 -0.56 3.04
CA CYS A 167 -16.89 -0.70 3.09
C CYS A 167 -16.30 -0.69 1.68
N PHE A 168 -15.23 0.09 1.46
CA PHE A 168 -14.46 0.08 0.21
C PHE A 168 -13.08 -0.55 0.39
N VAL A 169 -12.58 -1.16 -0.67
CA VAL A 169 -11.18 -1.56 -0.83
C VAL A 169 -10.68 -1.04 -2.17
N LEU A 170 -9.71 -0.14 -2.11
CA LEU A 170 -8.95 0.34 -3.25
C LEU A 170 -7.67 -0.48 -3.36
N ARG A 171 -7.43 -1.11 -4.51
CA ARG A 171 -6.25 -1.92 -4.79
C ARG A 171 -5.47 -1.27 -5.93
N THR A 172 -4.16 -1.18 -5.77
CA THR A 172 -3.22 -0.70 -6.78
C THR A 172 -2.13 -1.76 -6.92
N ALA A 173 -2.05 -2.41 -8.09
CA ALA A 173 -0.99 -3.38 -8.36
C ALA A 173 0.29 -2.66 -8.81
N LEU A 174 1.42 -3.06 -8.22
CA LEU A 174 2.76 -2.66 -8.64
C LEU A 174 3.50 -3.93 -9.01
N LYS A 175 3.86 -4.05 -10.30
CA LYS A 175 4.51 -5.23 -10.86
C LYS A 175 5.98 -4.95 -11.15
N ASP A 176 6.61 -5.88 -11.83
CA ASP A 176 8.04 -5.94 -12.11
C ASP A 176 8.58 -4.66 -12.78
N ALA A 177 7.86 -4.07 -13.73
CA ALA A 177 8.23 -2.79 -14.35
C ALA A 177 8.41 -1.64 -13.34
N THR A 178 7.73 -1.71 -12.18
CA THR A 178 7.81 -0.73 -11.10
C THR A 178 8.85 -1.12 -10.05
N LEU A 179 8.88 -2.39 -9.65
CA LEU A 179 9.60 -2.88 -8.47
C LEU A 179 10.87 -3.68 -8.79
N GLY A 180 11.14 -3.91 -10.07
CA GLY A 180 12.15 -4.83 -10.57
C GLY A 180 11.62 -6.27 -10.63
N GLU A 181 12.15 -7.04 -11.57
CA GLU A 181 11.75 -8.44 -11.84
C GLU A 181 11.62 -9.34 -10.61
N GLY A 182 10.55 -10.13 -10.59
CA GLY A 182 10.20 -11.07 -9.53
C GLY A 182 9.66 -10.39 -8.26
N ASN A 183 9.41 -9.08 -8.31
CA ASN A 183 8.83 -8.31 -7.21
C ASN A 183 7.46 -7.77 -7.62
N ALA A 184 6.46 -8.06 -6.79
CA ALA A 184 5.13 -7.52 -6.96
C ALA A 184 4.57 -7.11 -5.60
N LEU A 185 3.94 -5.94 -5.54
CA LEU A 185 3.19 -5.48 -4.37
C LEU A 185 1.81 -5.03 -4.82
N VAL A 186 0.79 -5.52 -4.12
CA VAL A 186 -0.56 -4.97 -4.21
C VAL A 186 -0.74 -4.04 -3.02
N VAL A 187 -0.79 -2.75 -3.30
CA VAL A 187 -1.11 -1.73 -2.30
C VAL A 187 -2.62 -1.67 -2.15
N ARG A 188 -3.12 -1.96 -0.95
CA ARG A 188 -4.55 -1.96 -0.63
C ARG A 188 -4.81 -0.91 0.43
N ALA A 189 -5.75 -0.01 0.17
CA ALA A 189 -6.29 0.92 1.15
C ALA A 189 -7.79 0.64 1.32
N TRP A 190 -8.31 0.72 2.54
CA TRP A 190 -9.72 0.42 2.79
C TRP A 190 -10.30 1.31 3.88
N GLY A 191 -11.62 1.35 3.92
CA GLY A 191 -12.35 2.16 4.87
C GLY A 191 -13.84 2.16 4.54
N MET A 192 -14.51 3.27 4.82
CA MET A 192 -15.95 3.41 4.63
C MET A 192 -16.27 4.44 3.56
N VAL A 193 -17.29 4.17 2.76
CA VAL A 193 -17.92 5.14 1.87
C VAL A 193 -19.04 5.83 2.63
N GLU A 194 -18.96 7.15 2.71
CA GLU A 194 -20.02 7.98 3.28
C GLU A 194 -20.77 8.70 2.15
N ALA A 195 -22.10 8.54 2.11
CA ALA A 195 -22.95 9.35 1.25
C ALA A 195 -23.07 10.78 1.79
N LEU A 196 -22.71 11.76 0.97
CA LEU A 196 -22.85 13.19 1.28
C LEU A 196 -24.09 13.81 0.61
N GLY A 197 -24.67 13.12 -0.38
CA GLY A 197 -25.88 13.50 -1.10
C GLY A 197 -26.22 12.44 -2.15
N GLU A 198 -27.18 12.72 -3.03
CA GLU A 198 -27.62 11.77 -4.07
C GLU A 198 -26.47 11.37 -5.01
N HIS A 199 -25.67 12.34 -5.45
CA HIS A 199 -24.56 12.14 -6.39
C HIS A 199 -23.17 12.39 -5.78
N HIS A 200 -23.06 12.41 -4.45
CA HIS A 200 -21.79 12.73 -3.78
C HIS A 200 -21.45 11.68 -2.72
N VAL A 201 -20.22 11.18 -2.78
CA VAL A 201 -19.67 10.22 -1.82
C VAL A 201 -18.30 10.64 -1.33
N LYS A 202 -17.92 10.18 -0.14
CA LYS A 202 -16.58 10.37 0.41
C LYS A 202 -15.99 9.04 0.81
N LEU A 203 -14.76 8.78 0.37
CA LEU A 203 -13.98 7.63 0.80
C LEU A 203 -13.24 7.99 2.09
N LEU A 204 -13.70 7.45 3.21
CA LEU A 204 -13.08 7.61 4.52
C LEU A 204 -12.15 6.43 4.78
N ALA A 205 -10.88 6.57 4.41
CA ALA A 205 -9.91 5.51 4.66
C ALA A 205 -9.61 5.33 6.15
N LYS A 206 -9.46 4.06 6.52
CA LYS A 206 -9.20 3.63 7.89
C LYS A 206 -7.81 3.02 8.01
N ASP A 207 -7.43 2.16 7.07
CA ASP A 207 -6.17 1.43 7.11
C ASP A 207 -5.78 0.96 5.70
N GLY A 208 -4.62 0.32 5.58
CA GLY A 208 -4.10 -0.22 4.35
C GLY A 208 -2.88 -1.12 4.56
N GLN A 209 -2.58 -1.94 3.55
CA GLN A 209 -1.38 -2.78 3.50
C GLN A 209 -0.85 -2.87 2.07
N ALA A 210 0.48 -2.83 1.90
CA ALA A 210 1.13 -3.30 0.68
C ALA A 210 1.57 -4.77 0.86
N VAL A 211 1.12 -5.66 -0.02
CA VAL A 211 1.31 -7.11 0.12
C VAL A 211 1.76 -7.75 -1.17
N GLY A 212 2.77 -8.61 -1.10
CA GLY A 212 3.20 -9.40 -2.26
C GLY A 212 4.63 -9.91 -2.15
N PRO A 213 5.11 -10.66 -3.15
CA PRO A 213 6.48 -11.16 -3.17
C PRO A 213 7.49 -10.03 -3.40
N VAL A 214 8.50 -9.98 -2.54
CA VAL A 214 9.68 -9.12 -2.71
C VAL A 214 10.91 -9.96 -2.38
N CYS A 215 11.80 -10.11 -3.37
CA CYS A 215 13.00 -10.93 -3.31
C CYS A 215 12.69 -12.40 -2.96
N GLY A 216 11.64 -12.97 -3.57
CA GLY A 216 11.23 -14.36 -3.35
C GLY A 216 10.55 -14.64 -2.01
N ALA A 217 10.32 -13.62 -1.17
CA ALA A 217 9.61 -13.74 0.09
C ALA A 217 8.37 -12.86 0.10
N LYS A 218 7.25 -13.38 0.63
CA LYS A 218 6.03 -12.60 0.80
C LYS A 218 6.23 -11.52 1.87
N ARG A 219 5.87 -10.28 1.56
CA ARG A 219 5.88 -9.13 2.48
C ARG A 219 4.48 -8.61 2.75
N VAL A 220 4.32 -8.04 3.93
CA VAL A 220 3.14 -7.28 4.36
C VAL A 220 3.64 -6.01 5.03
N ILE A 221 3.34 -4.86 4.43
CA ILE A 221 3.79 -3.55 4.90
C ILE A 221 2.54 -2.76 5.34
N PRO A 222 2.35 -2.49 6.65
CA PRO A 222 1.19 -1.75 7.12
C PRO A 222 1.28 -0.27 6.77
N LEU A 223 0.18 0.30 6.26
CA LEU A 223 0.07 1.72 5.93
C LEU A 223 -0.42 2.56 7.14
N SER A 224 -1.12 1.94 8.11
CA SER A 224 -1.60 2.60 9.34
C SER A 224 -0.52 3.26 10.20
N ARG A 225 0.74 2.85 10.06
CA ARG A 225 1.87 3.42 10.81
C ARG A 225 2.53 4.60 10.11
N SER A 226 2.00 4.99 8.95
CA SER A 226 2.52 6.11 8.17
C SER A 226 2.24 7.46 8.82
N LYS A 227 3.23 8.38 8.71
CA LYS A 227 3.05 9.80 8.99
C LYS A 227 2.12 10.48 7.97
N VAL A 228 2.07 9.95 6.76
CA VAL A 228 1.16 10.37 5.68
C VAL A 228 -0.02 9.42 5.66
N ARG A 229 -1.21 9.92 5.96
CA ARG A 229 -2.44 9.12 5.89
C ARG A 229 -2.95 9.08 4.46
N PHE A 230 -3.52 7.95 4.06
CA PHE A 230 -4.36 7.92 2.88
C PHE A 230 -5.55 8.84 3.15
N LYS A 231 -5.63 9.95 2.42
CA LYS A 231 -6.58 11.03 2.59
C LYS A 231 -7.99 10.61 2.17
N GLY A 232 -8.07 9.62 1.29
CA GLY A 232 -9.29 9.37 0.55
C GLY A 232 -9.66 10.56 -0.32
N GLY A 233 -10.89 10.58 -0.81
CA GLY A 233 -11.37 11.66 -1.65
C GLY A 233 -12.86 11.87 -1.47
N SER A 234 -13.30 13.10 -1.70
CA SER A 234 -14.70 13.41 -1.93
C SER A 234 -14.93 13.38 -3.44
N TYR A 235 -15.97 12.67 -3.87
CA TYR A 235 -16.27 12.46 -5.26
C TYR A 235 -17.71 12.80 -5.56
N ARG A 236 -17.94 13.48 -6.69
CA ARG A 236 -19.20 13.39 -7.40
C ARG A 236 -19.19 12.08 -8.21
N TRP A 237 -20.25 11.30 -8.16
CA TRP A 237 -20.34 10.04 -8.89
C TRP A 237 -21.47 10.07 -9.91
N ASP A 238 -21.26 9.36 -11.01
CA ASP A 238 -22.25 9.16 -12.05
C ASP A 238 -22.11 7.75 -12.66
N LEU A 239 -23.20 7.21 -13.19
CA LEU A 239 -23.23 5.87 -13.78
C LEU A 239 -23.97 5.91 -15.12
N GLU A 240 -23.22 5.83 -16.22
CA GLU A 240 -23.73 5.83 -17.59
C GLU A 240 -23.31 4.53 -18.27
N GLU A 241 -24.26 3.84 -18.92
CA GLU A 241 -24.01 2.63 -19.74
C GLU A 241 -23.22 1.49 -19.04
N GLY A 242 -23.20 1.45 -17.71
CA GLY A 242 -22.47 0.44 -16.92
C GLY A 242 -21.06 0.86 -16.49
N GLU A 243 -20.63 2.07 -16.85
CA GLU A 243 -19.37 2.70 -16.44
C GLU A 243 -19.61 3.66 -15.26
N LEU A 244 -18.87 3.47 -14.18
CA LEU A 244 -18.86 4.37 -13.02
C LEU A 244 -17.83 5.46 -13.23
N THR A 245 -18.28 6.71 -13.26
CA THR A 245 -17.40 7.87 -13.24
C THR A 245 -17.36 8.49 -11.85
N LEU A 246 -16.17 8.58 -11.26
CA LEU A 246 -15.91 9.35 -10.04
C LEU A 246 -15.16 10.63 -10.42
N THR A 247 -15.70 11.80 -10.09
CA THR A 247 -15.06 13.10 -10.26
C THR A 247 -14.63 13.64 -8.92
N LEU A 248 -13.34 13.96 -8.72
CA LEU A 248 -12.87 14.60 -7.50
C LEU A 248 -13.57 15.95 -7.28
N ASP A 249 -14.05 16.15 -6.05
CA ASP A 249 -14.68 17.39 -5.64
C ASP A 249 -13.64 18.39 -5.11
N ASP A 250 -12.66 18.71 -5.96
CA ASP A 250 -11.63 19.71 -5.70
C ASP A 250 -11.43 20.60 -6.93
N ALA A 251 -10.36 21.41 -6.93
CA ALA A 251 -10.04 22.31 -8.03
C ALA A 251 -9.56 21.58 -9.29
N THR A 252 -9.08 20.34 -9.19
CA THR A 252 -8.57 19.56 -10.34
C THR A 252 -9.69 19.00 -11.19
N LYS A 253 -10.85 18.74 -10.57
CA LYS A 253 -12.00 18.05 -11.21
C LYS A 253 -11.59 16.77 -11.96
N GLN A 254 -10.55 16.11 -11.46
CA GLN A 254 -10.04 14.89 -12.04
C GLN A 254 -11.13 13.81 -12.03
N THR A 255 -11.30 13.12 -13.15
CA THR A 255 -12.28 12.06 -13.34
C THR A 255 -11.60 10.70 -13.38
N PHE A 256 -12.31 9.69 -12.90
CA PHE A 256 -11.89 8.30 -12.89
C PHE A 256 -13.05 7.46 -13.42
N GLN A 257 -12.82 6.78 -14.52
CA GLN A 257 -13.80 5.93 -15.17
C GLN A 257 -13.50 4.48 -14.83
N PHE A 258 -14.51 3.76 -14.39
CA PHE A 258 -14.41 2.37 -14.01
C PHE A 258 -15.46 1.53 -14.72
N GLU A 259 -15.04 0.42 -15.29
CA GLU A 259 -15.94 -0.62 -15.73
C GLU A 259 -16.25 -1.57 -14.57
N ARG A 260 -17.49 -2.05 -14.51
CA ARG A 260 -17.86 -3.11 -13.57
C ARG A 260 -17.14 -4.40 -13.95
N GLU A 261 -16.47 -5.03 -12.99
CA GLU A 261 -15.98 -6.40 -13.21
C GLU A 261 -17.18 -7.35 -13.18
N GLU A 262 -17.35 -8.14 -14.24
CA GLU A 262 -18.24 -9.30 -14.21
C GLU A 262 -17.68 -10.29 -13.19
N GLY A 263 -18.16 -10.22 -11.95
CA GLY A 263 -17.85 -11.23 -10.95
C GLY A 263 -18.41 -12.59 -11.37
N PRO A 264 -17.85 -13.72 -10.87
CA PRO A 264 -18.53 -14.99 -11.01
C PRO A 264 -19.94 -14.86 -10.41
N PRO A 265 -20.97 -15.49 -11.01
CA PRO A 265 -22.33 -15.42 -10.47
C PRO A 265 -22.35 -15.95 -9.02
N PRO A 266 -23.28 -15.45 -8.19
CA PRO A 266 -23.39 -15.83 -6.78
C PRO A 266 -23.51 -17.35 -6.57
#